data_AF-A0A2I0DQF2-F1
#
_entry.id   AF-A0A2I0DQF2-F1
#
_cell.length_a   1.000
_cell.length_b   1.000
_cell.length_c   1.000
_cell.angle_alpha   90.00
_cell.angle_beta   90.00
_cell.angle_gamma   90.00
#
_symmetry.space_group_name_H-M   'P 1'
#
loop_
_entity.id
_entity.type
_entity.pdbx_description
1 polymer ?
#
loop_
_entity_poly.entity_id
_entity_poly.type
_entity_poly.pdbx_seq_one_letter_code
_entity_poly.pdbx_strand_id
1 'polypeptide(L)'
;MELQLLLSLAIIHSVALASPGPDFALVVKMASQESRATAIAAAIGISVAILLHSLLSLTGVSVIIKSSQWLFIAVQLIGASYLGWMGIGAVRSAMTHFQTKRAKKDAIELGSTITTNTAHNGLSIKQGFLRGLYTNLLNPKAMVFFITL
;
A
#
# COMPACT_ATOMS: atom_id res chain seq x y z
N MET A 1 28.65 -23.95 4.76
CA MET A 1 27.63 -23.36 5.66
C MET A 1 27.42 -21.88 5.33
N GLU A 2 28.47 -21.06 5.30
CA GLU A 2 28.39 -19.62 4.95
C GLU A 2 27.78 -19.31 3.57
N LEU A 3 28.19 -20.02 2.50
CA LEU A 3 27.65 -19.79 1.16
C LEU A 3 26.15 -20.10 1.05
N GLN A 4 25.70 -21.12 1.79
CA GLN A 4 24.30 -21.53 1.83
C GLN A 4 23.45 -20.51 2.59
N LEU A 5 24.00 -19.90 3.66
CA LEU A 5 23.40 -18.78 4.38
C LEU A 5 23.26 -17.57 3.44
N LEU A 6 24.32 -17.17 2.73
CA LEU A 6 24.31 -16.04 1.79
C LEU A 6 23.30 -16.25 0.66
N LEU A 7 23.25 -17.45 0.07
CA LEU A 7 22.26 -17.80 -0.97
C LEU A 7 20.83 -17.75 -0.45
N SER A 8 20.57 -18.29 0.74
CA SER A 8 19.24 -18.25 1.35
C SER A 8 18.80 -16.81 1.67
N LEU A 9 19.70 -15.98 2.22
CA LEU A 9 19.46 -14.55 2.46
C LEU A 9 19.18 -13.80 1.16
N ALA A 10 19.98 -14.04 0.13
CA ALA A 10 19.84 -13.41 -1.19
C ALA A 10 18.49 -13.75 -1.81
N ILE A 11 18.08 -15.02 -1.80
CA ILE A 11 16.78 -15.45 -2.37
C ILE A 11 15.62 -14.81 -1.61
N ILE A 12 15.64 -14.86 -0.26
CA ILE A 12 14.58 -14.26 0.56
C ILE A 12 14.48 -12.75 0.31
N HIS A 13 15.62 -12.05 0.25
CA HIS A 13 15.64 -10.60 -0.03
C HIS A 13 15.23 -10.29 -1.46
N SER A 14 15.66 -11.07 -2.45
CA SER A 14 15.26 -10.88 -3.86
C SER A 14 13.74 -11.04 -4.02
N VAL A 15 13.13 -12.06 -3.41
CA VAL A 15 11.67 -12.23 -3.42
C VAL A 15 10.98 -11.08 -2.67
N ALA A 16 11.51 -10.68 -1.52
CA ALA A 16 10.97 -9.57 -0.73
C ALA A 16 11.09 -8.20 -1.42
N LEU A 17 12.10 -8.01 -2.27
CA LEU A 17 12.34 -6.79 -3.07
C LEU A 17 11.54 -6.82 -4.38
N ALA A 18 11.38 -7.99 -4.99
CA ALA A 18 10.63 -8.16 -6.23
C ALA A 18 9.12 -8.00 -6.02
N SER A 19 8.60 -8.32 -4.82
CA SER A 19 7.20 -8.08 -4.50
C SER A 19 6.92 -6.57 -4.40
N PRO A 20 6.07 -5.99 -5.26
CA PRO A 20 5.66 -4.60 -5.11
C PRO A 20 5.06 -4.39 -3.72
N GLY A 21 5.62 -3.45 -2.97
CA GLY A 21 5.15 -3.12 -1.63
C GLY A 21 3.75 -2.50 -1.64
N PRO A 22 3.09 -2.39 -0.47
CA PRO A 22 1.77 -1.76 -0.36
C PRO A 22 1.78 -0.30 -0.87
N ASP A 23 2.88 0.42 -0.69
CA ASP A 23 3.07 1.80 -1.19
C ASP A 23 3.00 1.86 -2.72
N PHE A 24 3.71 0.96 -3.41
CA PHE A 24 3.69 0.88 -4.86
C PHE A 24 2.29 0.50 -5.37
N ALA A 25 1.68 -0.51 -4.76
CA ALA A 25 0.33 -0.94 -5.11
C ALA A 25 -0.70 0.18 -4.93
N LEU A 26 -0.60 0.97 -3.86
CA LEU A 26 -1.47 2.11 -3.60
C LEU A 26 -1.31 3.20 -4.66
N VAL A 27 -0.07 3.58 -4.99
CA VAL A 27 0.21 4.63 -5.98
C VAL A 27 -0.25 4.21 -7.36
N VAL A 28 0.02 2.96 -7.78
CA VAL A 28 -0.47 2.41 -9.06
C VAL A 28 -1.99 2.41 -9.11
N LYS A 29 -2.66 1.99 -8.03
CA LYS A 29 -4.12 2.02 -7.93
C LYS A 29 -4.66 3.44 -8.10
N MET A 30 -4.13 4.40 -7.36
CA MET A 30 -4.62 5.79 -7.45
C MET A 30 -4.30 6.43 -8.80
N ALA A 31 -3.14 6.13 -9.39
CA ALA A 31 -2.78 6.61 -10.72
C ALA A 31 -3.70 6.02 -11.81
N SER A 32 -4.20 4.80 -11.62
CA SER A 32 -5.07 4.11 -12.58
C SER A 32 -6.57 4.39 -12.36
N GLN A 33 -7.00 4.72 -11.14
CA GLN A 33 -8.42 4.76 -10.75
C GLN A 33 -8.90 6.12 -10.25
N GLU A 34 -8.00 7.06 -9.92
CA GLU A 34 -8.33 8.34 -9.30
C GLU A 34 -7.68 9.52 -10.07
N SER A 35 -7.93 10.75 -9.61
CA SER A 35 -7.31 11.94 -10.22
C SER A 35 -5.78 11.97 -10.02
N ARG A 36 -5.06 12.57 -10.97
CA ARG A 36 -3.60 12.77 -10.86
C ARG A 36 -3.20 13.49 -9.57
N ALA A 37 -3.98 14.50 -9.16
CA ALA A 37 -3.72 15.24 -7.93
C ALA A 37 -3.86 14.33 -6.69
N THR A 38 -4.83 13.41 -6.68
CA THR A 38 -5.01 12.43 -5.60
C THR A 38 -3.84 11.44 -5.53
N ALA A 39 -3.34 10.96 -6.67
CA ALA A 39 -2.18 10.06 -6.74
C ALA A 39 -0.89 10.76 -6.26
N ILE A 40 -0.65 12.00 -6.68
CA ILE A 40 0.48 12.83 -6.22
C ILE A 40 0.37 13.06 -4.71
N ALA A 41 -0.83 13.38 -4.20
CA ALA A 41 -1.04 13.59 -2.78
C ALA A 41 -0.71 12.34 -1.95
N ALA A 42 -1.05 11.14 -2.45
CA ALA A 42 -0.67 9.89 -1.81
C ALA A 42 0.84 9.65 -1.82
N ALA A 43 1.53 9.94 -2.92
CA ALA A 43 2.98 9.87 -2.97
C ALA A 43 3.63 10.84 -1.96
N ILE A 44 3.11 12.06 -1.83
CA ILE A 44 3.56 13.02 -0.80
C ILE A 44 3.30 12.47 0.61
N GLY A 45 2.14 11.87 0.86
CA GLY A 45 1.82 11.23 2.13
C GLY A 45 2.82 10.12 2.49
N ILE A 46 3.17 9.26 1.53
CA ILE A 46 4.20 8.23 1.70
C ILE A 46 5.55 8.87 2.03
N SER A 47 5.97 9.89 1.28
CA SER A 47 7.24 10.59 1.54
C SER A 47 7.30 11.21 2.94
N VAL A 48 6.21 11.80 3.43
CA VAL A 48 6.13 12.34 4.79
C VAL A 48 6.24 11.24 5.84
N ALA A 49 5.57 10.09 5.64
CA ALA A 49 5.71 8.96 6.56
C ALA A 49 7.14 8.42 6.61
N ILE A 50 7.81 8.31 5.45
CA ILE A 50 9.22 7.92 5.37
C ILE A 50 10.10 8.92 6.13
N LEU A 51 9.88 10.23 5.96
CA LEU A 51 10.62 11.26 6.71
C LEU A 51 10.40 11.13 8.22
N LEU A 52 9.18 10.85 8.67
CA LEU A 52 8.89 10.62 10.08
C LEU A 52 9.61 9.38 10.61
N HIS A 53 9.64 8.29 9.87
CA HIS A 53 10.41 7.09 10.24
C HIS A 53 11.92 7.38 10.32
N SER A 54 12.47 8.11 9.34
CA SER A 54 13.87 8.54 9.35
C SER A 54 14.19 9.39 10.58
N LEU A 55 13.30 10.32 10.95
CA LEU A 55 13.49 11.17 12.12
C LEU A 55 13.39 10.36 13.43
N LEU A 56 12.45 9.42 13.51
CA LEU A 56 12.31 8.48 14.63
C LEU A 56 13.57 7.60 14.81
N SER A 57 14.16 7.15 13.70
CA SER A 57 15.42 6.41 13.67
C SER A 57 16.57 7.28 14.17
N LEU A 58 16.72 8.50 13.62
CA LEU A 58 17.80 9.42 13.99
C LEU A 58 17.74 9.89 15.45
N THR A 59 16.53 10.08 16.00
CA THR A 59 16.32 10.50 17.40
C THR A 59 16.40 9.36 18.41
N GLY A 60 16.53 8.10 17.96
CA GLY A 60 16.59 6.93 18.82
C GLY A 60 15.26 6.56 19.51
N VAL A 61 14.17 7.26 19.21
CA VAL A 61 12.82 6.94 19.72
C VAL A 61 12.38 5.55 19.25
N SER A 62 12.85 5.11 18.09
CA SER A 62 12.75 3.73 17.58
C SER A 62 13.25 2.68 18.59
N VAL A 63 14.28 2.99 19.40
CA VAL A 63 14.81 2.10 20.43
C VAL A 63 13.85 1.96 21.62
N ILE A 64 13.15 3.04 21.98
CA ILE A 64 12.13 3.03 23.05
C ILE A 64 10.90 2.20 22.62
N ILE A 65 10.49 2.31 21.35
CA ILE A 65 9.42 1.47 20.82
C ILE A 65 9.83 -0.01 20.83
N LYS A 66 11.10 -0.31 20.51
CA LYS A 66 11.67 -1.66 20.56
C LYS A 66 11.79 -2.22 21.98
N SER A 67 12.03 -1.38 22.99
CA SER A 67 12.18 -1.85 24.38
C SER A 67 10.88 -2.39 24.96
N SER A 68 9.73 -1.94 24.43
CA SER A 68 8.41 -2.45 24.79
C SER A 68 7.86 -3.40 23.73
N GLN A 69 7.95 -4.71 24.01
CA GLN A 69 7.41 -5.76 23.16
C GLN A 69 5.92 -5.56 22.86
N TRP A 70 5.13 -5.08 23.83
CA TRP A 70 3.70 -4.82 23.66
C TRP A 70 3.42 -3.70 22.66
N LEU A 71 4.18 -2.60 22.71
CA LEU A 71 4.00 -1.47 21.80
C LEU A 71 4.35 -1.87 20.35
N PHE A 72 5.44 -2.61 20.20
CA PHE A 72 5.88 -3.12 18.90
C PHE A 72 4.85 -4.06 18.27
N ILE A 73 4.32 -5.01 19.05
CA ILE A 73 3.26 -5.93 18.59
C ILE A 73 1.98 -5.16 18.23
N ALA A 74 1.57 -4.18 19.04
CA ALA A 74 0.36 -3.40 18.79
C ALA A 74 0.44 -2.65 17.45
N VAL A 75 1.56 -1.99 17.16
CA VAL A 75 1.74 -1.29 15.88
C VAL A 75 1.72 -2.27 14.70
N GLN A 76 2.36 -3.43 14.83
CA GLN A 76 2.30 -4.46 13.79
C GLN A 76 0.87 -4.97 13.54
N LEU A 77 0.09 -5.21 14.59
CA LEU A 77 -1.28 -5.69 14.47
C LEU A 77 -2.20 -4.66 13.81
N ILE A 78 -2.06 -3.38 14.19
CA ILE A 78 -2.82 -2.29 13.57
C ILE A 78 -2.47 -2.19 12.08
N GLY A 79 -1.18 -2.25 11.76
CA GLY A 79 -0.69 -2.23 10.38
C GLY A 79 -1.15 -3.39 9.53
N ALA A 80 -1.00 -4.61 10.04
CA ALA A 80 -1.47 -5.82 9.39
C ALA A 80 -2.98 -5.79 9.15
N SER A 81 -3.76 -5.30 10.12
CA SER A 81 -5.22 -5.17 9.98
C SER A 81 -5.62 -4.15 8.91
N TYR A 82 -4.98 -2.97 8.90
CA TYR A 82 -5.23 -1.93 7.90
C TYR A 82 -4.87 -2.40 6.48
N LEU A 83 -3.70 -3.01 6.32
CA LEU A 83 -3.24 -3.56 5.04
C LEU A 83 -4.11 -4.74 4.59
N GLY A 84 -4.53 -5.61 5.50
CA GLY A 84 -5.46 -6.70 5.22
C GLY A 84 -6.81 -6.18 4.71
N TRP A 85 -7.37 -5.16 5.37
CA TRP A 85 -8.59 -4.51 4.92
C TRP A 85 -8.45 -3.89 3.52
N MET A 86 -7.35 -3.17 3.26
CA MET A 86 -7.06 -2.61 1.93
C MET A 86 -6.87 -3.70 0.86
N GLY A 87 -6.15 -4.78 1.19
CA GLY A 87 -5.90 -5.90 0.29
C GLY A 87 -7.18 -6.62 -0.11
N ILE A 88 -8.05 -6.93 0.85
CA ILE A 88 -9.37 -7.52 0.59
C ILE A 88 -10.21 -6.59 -0.29
N GLY A 89 -10.20 -5.28 -0.02
CA GLY A 89 -10.89 -4.29 -0.86
C GLY A 89 -10.36 -4.26 -2.31
N ALA A 90 -9.05 -4.39 -2.51
CA ALA A 90 -8.45 -4.45 -3.84
C ALA A 90 -8.84 -5.72 -4.60
N VAL A 91 -8.82 -6.89 -3.94
CA VAL A 91 -9.23 -8.17 -4.55
C VAL A 91 -10.71 -8.14 -4.94
N ARG A 92 -11.59 -7.65 -4.05
CA ARG A 92 -13.02 -7.51 -4.36
C ARG A 92 -13.27 -6.59 -5.55
N SER A 93 -12.57 -5.46 -5.61
CA SER A 93 -12.68 -4.50 -6.73
C SER A 93 -12.16 -5.07 -8.05
N ALA A 94 -11.09 -5.86 -8.01
CA ALA A 94 -10.59 -6.56 -9.19
C ALA A 94 -11.61 -7.59 -9.68
N MET A 95 -12.16 -8.42 -8.79
CA MET A 95 -13.14 -9.45 -9.12
C MET A 95 -14.41 -8.87 -9.76
N THR A 96 -14.94 -7.76 -9.25
CA THR A 96 -16.09 -7.09 -9.86
C THR A 96 -15.76 -6.51 -11.23
N HIS A 97 -14.58 -5.91 -11.41
CA HIS A 97 -14.12 -5.43 -12.72
C HIS A 97 -13.99 -6.54 -13.78
N PHE A 98 -13.57 -7.75 -13.39
CA PHE A 98 -13.52 -8.91 -14.29
C PHE A 98 -14.91 -9.41 -14.68
N GLN A 99 -15.88 -9.38 -13.76
CA GLN A 99 -17.27 -9.73 -14.05
C GLN A 99 -17.93 -8.71 -14.99
N THR A 100 -17.71 -7.41 -14.77
CA THR A 100 -18.24 -6.35 -15.65
C THR A 100 -17.61 -6.35 -17.04
N LYS A 101 -16.31 -6.69 -17.17
CA LYS A 101 -15.66 -6.86 -18.49
C LYS A 101 -16.22 -8.06 -19.27
N ARG A 102 -16.64 -9.14 -18.59
CA ARG A 102 -17.25 -10.31 -19.23
C ARG A 102 -18.67 -9.98 -19.73
N ALA A 103 -19.48 -9.31 -18.91
CA ALA A 103 -20.81 -8.83 -19.32
C ALA A 103 -20.77 -7.75 -20.42
N LYS A 104 -19.73 -6.89 -20.43
CA LYS A 104 -19.56 -5.87 -21.47
C LYS A 104 -19.06 -6.45 -22.81
N LYS A 105 -18.45 -7.64 -22.83
CA LYS A 105 -18.05 -8.31 -24.07
C LYS A 105 -19.26 -8.86 -24.83
N ASP A 106 -20.28 -9.32 -24.11
CA ASP A 106 -21.53 -9.82 -24.71
C ASP A 106 -22.48 -8.68 -25.15
N ALA A 107 -22.31 -7.46 -24.61
CA ALA A 107 -23.12 -6.30 -24.95
C ALA A 107 -22.60 -5.45 -26.14
N ILE A 108 -21.41 -5.74 -26.68
CA ILE A 108 -20.83 -4.98 -27.82
C ILE A 108 -21.41 -5.45 -29.18
N GLU A 109 -22.13 -6.58 -29.24
CA GLU A 109 -22.82 -7.03 -30.45
C GLU A 109 -24.19 -6.37 -30.69
N LEU A 110 -24.78 -5.68 -29.70
CA LEU A 110 -26.06 -5.01 -29.89
C LEU A 110 -25.94 -3.53 -29.53
N GLY A 111 -25.71 -2.72 -30.57
CA GLY A 111 -25.52 -1.28 -30.48
C GLY A 111 -26.56 -0.61 -29.59
N SER A 112 -26.11 -0.08 -28.45
CA SER A 112 -26.83 0.97 -27.74
C SER A 112 -25.85 1.84 -26.98
N THR A 113 -26.00 3.15 -27.22
CA THR A 113 -25.37 4.24 -26.49
C THR A 113 -25.79 4.17 -25.03
N ILE A 114 -24.98 3.54 -24.16
CA ILE A 114 -25.20 3.59 -22.72
C ILE A 114 -24.33 4.68 -22.11
N THR A 115 -24.96 5.82 -21.89
CA THR A 115 -24.53 6.89 -20.98
C THR A 115 -24.46 6.31 -19.56
N THR A 116 -23.31 5.79 -19.14
CA THR A 116 -23.12 5.39 -17.74
C THR A 116 -22.81 6.64 -16.90
N ASN A 117 -23.88 7.29 -16.47
CA ASN A 117 -23.86 8.30 -15.43
C ASN A 117 -23.62 7.62 -14.07
N THR A 118 -22.40 7.16 -13.83
CA THR A 118 -21.97 6.76 -12.48
C THR A 118 -21.27 7.96 -11.87
N ALA A 119 -21.92 8.62 -10.91
CA ALA A 119 -21.30 9.61 -10.05
C ALA A 119 -20.16 8.95 -9.24
N HIS A 120 -19.00 8.79 -9.87
CA HIS A 120 -17.75 8.52 -9.19
C HIS A 120 -17.37 9.80 -8.46
N ASN A 121 -17.80 9.96 -7.22
CA ASN A 121 -17.12 10.85 -6.29
C ASN A 121 -15.72 10.27 -6.06
N GLY A 122 -14.79 10.61 -6.96
CA GLY A 122 -13.38 10.26 -6.83
C GLY A 122 -12.85 10.73 -5.48
N LEU A 123 -11.82 10.03 -4.99
CA LEU A 123 -11.22 10.36 -3.71
C LEU A 123 -10.66 11.78 -3.73
N SER A 124 -10.96 12.52 -2.67
CA SER A 124 -10.39 13.84 -2.45
C SER A 124 -8.87 13.77 -2.30
N ILE A 125 -8.18 14.83 -2.69
CA ILE A 125 -6.73 15.02 -2.51
C ILE A 125 -6.30 14.71 -1.07
N LYS A 126 -7.07 15.17 -0.07
CA LYS A 126 -6.81 14.90 1.35
C LYS A 126 -6.87 13.41 1.68
N GLN A 127 -7.82 12.69 1.07
CA GLN A 127 -7.96 11.24 1.26
C GLN A 127 -6.81 10.48 0.59
N GLY A 128 -6.33 10.96 -0.57
CA GLY A 128 -5.11 10.45 -1.20
C GLY A 128 -3.90 10.56 -0.28
N PHE A 129 -3.65 11.76 0.25
CA PHE A 129 -2.57 12.02 1.21
C PHE A 129 -2.66 11.13 2.45
N LEU A 130 -3.81 11.09 3.13
CA LEU A 130 -3.97 10.28 4.35
C LEU A 130 -3.80 8.79 4.08
N ARG A 131 -4.29 8.29 2.95
CA ARG A 131 -4.07 6.89 2.56
C ARG A 131 -2.59 6.61 2.34
N GLY A 132 -1.86 7.50 1.65
CA GLY A 132 -0.41 7.35 1.48
C GLY A 132 0.34 7.36 2.82
N LEU A 133 0.05 8.36 3.67
CA LEU A 133 0.65 8.51 4.98
C LEU A 133 0.42 7.29 5.87
N TYR A 134 -0.84 6.85 6.04
CA TYR A 134 -1.15 5.71 6.90
C TYR A 134 -0.66 4.37 6.33
N THR A 135 -0.67 4.21 5.00
CA THR A 135 -0.17 2.97 4.38
C THR A 135 1.29 2.75 4.71
N ASN A 136 2.12 3.79 4.62
CA ASN A 136 3.54 3.67 4.94
C ASN A 136 3.80 3.69 6.46
N LEU A 137 3.15 4.58 7.22
CA LEU A 137 3.35 4.71 8.67
C LEU A 137 2.96 3.44 9.44
N LEU A 138 1.91 2.77 8.98
CA LEU A 138 1.44 1.51 9.54
C LEU A 138 2.03 0.29 8.82
N ASN A 139 3.01 0.47 7.93
CA ASN A 139 3.63 -0.65 7.24
C ASN A 139 4.67 -1.31 8.17
N PRO A 140 4.41 -2.52 8.71
CA PRO A 140 5.37 -3.17 9.60
C PRO A 140 6.71 -3.45 8.89
N LYS A 141 6.71 -3.62 7.56
CA LYS A 141 7.94 -3.78 6.77
C LYS A 141 8.79 -2.50 6.77
N ALA A 142 8.17 -1.34 6.56
CA ALA A 142 8.87 -0.05 6.61
C ALA A 142 9.40 0.22 8.02
N MET A 143 8.58 -0.05 9.03
CA MET A 143 8.96 0.15 10.41
C MET A 143 10.16 -0.72 10.83
N VAL A 144 10.17 -2.01 10.47
CA VAL A 144 11.31 -2.90 10.73
C VAL A 144 12.59 -2.37 10.08
N PHE A 145 12.52 -1.92 8.82
CA PHE A 145 13.68 -1.39 8.09
C PHE A 145 14.31 -0.18 8.80
N PHE A 146 13.50 0.80 9.21
CA PHE A 146 13.98 2.00 9.91
C PHE A 146 14.41 1.75 11.35
N ILE A 147 13.90 0.70 11.98
CA ILE A 147 14.27 0.28 13.33
C ILE A 147 15.57 -0.55 13.33
N THR A 148 15.96 -1.13 12.20
CA THR A 148 17.24 -1.84 12.02
C THR A 148 18.39 -0.95 11.55
N LEU A 149 18.07 0.24 11.03
CA LEU A 149 19.04 1.27 10.63
C LEU A 149 19.45 2.10 11.85
#